data_AF-A0A7S2M2G6-F1
#
_entry.id   AF-A0A7S2M2G6-F1
#
_cell.length_a   1.000
_cell.length_b   1.000
_cell.length_c   1.000
_cell.angle_alpha   90.00
_cell.angle_beta   90.00
_cell.angle_gamma   90.00
#
_symmetry.space_group_name_H-M   'P 1'
#
loop_
_entity.id
_entity.type
_entity.pdbx_description
1 polymer ?
#
loop_
_entity_poly.entity_id
_entity_poly.type
_entity_poly.pdbx_seq_one_letter_code
_entity_poly.pdbx_strand_id
1 'polypeptide(L)'
;GNAAFMTHRRTAPKFCEHGEPGSERWLSVELRLVADVGFLGMPNAGKSTLLSSASAAKPKIANYPFTTIVPNLGVCDLGEESSGLVLCDIPGLIEGAAQGTGLGFSFLRHVQRCKVLLHVVDGT
;
A
#
# COMPACT_ATOMS: atom_id res chain seq x y z
N GLY A 1 -8.95 -0.08 42.30
CA GLY A 1 -8.02 -0.04 43.46
C GLY A 1 -8.81 0.09 44.76
N ASN A 2 -8.20 -0.14 45.93
CA ASN A 2 -8.91 -0.19 47.21
C ASN A 2 -9.67 1.09 47.59
N ALA A 3 -9.19 2.26 47.15
CA ALA A 3 -9.87 3.55 47.32
C ALA A 3 -11.29 3.58 46.71
N ALA A 4 -11.54 2.81 45.65
CA ALA A 4 -12.87 2.71 45.03
C ALA A 4 -13.90 2.01 45.93
N PHE A 5 -13.48 1.32 46.99
CA PHE A 5 -14.35 0.58 47.92
C PHE A 5 -14.52 1.29 49.28
N MET A 6 -14.07 2.55 49.41
CA MET A 6 -14.17 3.31 50.65
C MET A 6 -15.62 3.74 50.91
N THR A 7 -16.12 3.49 52.13
CA THR A 7 -17.46 3.92 52.56
C THR A 7 -17.40 4.49 53.98
N HIS A 8 -18.45 5.20 54.42
CA HIS A 8 -18.53 5.74 55.79
C HIS A 8 -18.35 4.68 56.88
N ARG A 9 -18.76 3.43 56.64
CA ARG A 9 -18.56 2.30 57.57
C ARG A 9 -17.22 1.58 57.38
N ARG A 10 -16.50 1.83 56.29
CA ARG A 10 -15.24 1.14 55.94
C ARG A 10 -14.26 2.12 55.31
N THR A 11 -13.56 2.85 56.16
CA THR A 11 -12.64 3.94 55.81
C THR A 11 -11.26 3.46 55.33
N ALA A 12 -10.88 2.22 55.63
CA ALA A 12 -9.63 1.61 55.13
C ALA A 12 -9.87 0.21 54.53
N PRO A 13 -10.43 0.12 53.31
CA PRO A 13 -10.60 -1.15 52.61
C PRO A 13 -9.25 -1.83 52.31
N LYS A 14 -9.14 -3.11 52.65
CA LYS A 14 -7.94 -3.95 52.42
C LYS A 14 -8.06 -4.86 51.19
N PHE A 15 -9.01 -4.58 50.30
CA PHE A 15 -9.28 -5.39 49.12
C PHE A 15 -9.36 -4.50 47.88
N CYS A 16 -9.06 -5.09 46.73
CA CYS A 16 -9.15 -4.46 45.42
C CYS A 16 -9.62 -5.50 44.39
N GLU A 17 -10.25 -5.03 43.32
CA GLU A 17 -10.52 -5.86 42.16
C GLU A 17 -9.28 -5.95 41.26
N HIS A 18 -9.12 -7.11 40.63
CA HIS A 18 -8.15 -7.33 39.56
C HIS A 18 -8.62 -6.65 38.28
N GLY A 19 -7.68 -6.25 37.42
CA GLY A 19 -8.03 -5.77 36.08
C GLY A 19 -8.69 -6.89 35.27
N GLU A 20 -9.68 -6.52 34.45
CA GLU A 20 -10.27 -7.47 33.50
C GLU A 20 -9.22 -7.91 32.45
N PRO A 21 -9.31 -9.15 31.93
CA PRO A 21 -8.44 -9.59 30.84
C PRO A 21 -8.54 -8.64 29.65
N GLY A 22 -7.39 -8.25 29.09
CA GLY A 22 -7.35 -7.47 27.86
C GLY A 22 -8.00 -8.24 26.70
N SER A 23 -8.71 -7.54 25.82
CA SER A 23 -9.27 -8.16 24.63
C SER A 23 -8.19 -8.30 23.56
N GLU A 24 -7.92 -9.54 23.12
CA GLU A 24 -7.08 -9.83 21.96
C GLU A 24 -7.94 -9.92 20.70
N ARG A 25 -7.48 -9.33 19.59
CA ARG A 25 -8.14 -9.45 18.29
C ARG A 25 -7.11 -9.59 17.19
N TRP A 26 -7.39 -10.51 16.25
CA TRP A 26 -6.70 -10.54 14.96
C TRP A 26 -7.34 -9.52 14.04
N LEU A 27 -6.55 -8.52 13.64
CA LEU A 27 -6.99 -7.48 12.71
C LEU A 27 -6.43 -7.78 11.32
N SER A 28 -7.31 -7.87 10.34
CA SER A 28 -6.91 -7.83 8.93
C SER A 28 -6.88 -6.38 8.49
N VAL A 29 -5.70 -5.87 8.14
CA VAL A 29 -5.51 -4.50 7.68
C VAL A 29 -5.26 -4.55 6.18
N GLU A 30 -6.14 -3.93 5.41
CA GLU A 30 -5.98 -3.77 3.97
C GLU A 30 -5.61 -2.32 3.66
N LEU A 31 -4.43 -2.13 3.07
CA LEU A 31 -3.99 -0.85 2.57
C LEU A 31 -4.65 -0.59 1.21
N ARG A 32 -5.50 0.44 1.13
CA ARG A 32 -5.99 0.98 -0.15
C ARG A 32 -4.89 1.80 -0.82
N LEU A 33 -3.84 1.13 -1.30
CA LEU A 33 -2.71 1.78 -1.93
C LEU A 33 -3.01 2.11 -3.38
N VAL A 34 -2.79 3.38 -3.70
CA VAL A 34 -2.52 3.83 -5.05
C VAL A 34 -1.01 4.06 -5.12
N ALA A 35 -0.35 3.46 -6.11
CA ALA A 35 1.11 3.45 -6.19
C ALA A 35 1.70 4.85 -6.04
N ASP A 36 2.81 4.99 -5.33
CA ASP A 36 3.50 6.27 -5.17
C ASP A 36 4.24 6.67 -6.45
N VAL A 37 4.83 5.68 -7.12
CA VAL A 37 5.65 5.88 -8.32
C VAL A 37 5.21 4.93 -9.42
N GLY A 38 4.98 5.47 -10.61
CA GLY A 38 4.64 4.69 -11.81
C GLY A 38 5.75 4.69 -12.85
N PHE A 39 6.15 3.52 -13.33
CA PHE A 39 7.15 3.39 -14.40
C PHE A 39 6.46 3.45 -15.77
N LEU A 40 6.98 4.33 -16.63
CA LEU A 40 6.54 4.54 -18.02
C LEU A 40 7.69 4.24 -18.96
N GLY A 41 7.40 3.87 -20.20
CA GLY A 41 8.42 3.63 -21.22
C GLY A 41 8.01 2.53 -22.19
N MET A 42 8.76 2.41 -23.27
CA MET A 42 8.50 1.43 -24.33
C MET A 42 8.38 -0.01 -23.78
N PRO A 43 7.59 -0.88 -24.43
CA PRO A 43 7.68 -2.32 -24.19
C PRO A 43 9.15 -2.76 -24.24
N ASN A 44 9.56 -3.62 -23.31
CA ASN A 44 10.94 -4.12 -23.19
C ASN A 44 12.02 -3.12 -22.75
N ALA A 45 11.69 -1.88 -22.37
CA ALA A 45 12.66 -0.92 -21.79
C ALA A 45 13.22 -1.34 -20.40
N GLY A 46 13.06 -2.60 -19.98
CA GLY A 46 13.55 -3.10 -18.68
C GLY A 46 12.71 -2.72 -17.46
N LYS A 47 11.50 -2.14 -17.63
CA LYS A 47 10.64 -1.68 -16.52
C LYS A 47 10.38 -2.74 -15.44
N SER A 48 9.96 -3.93 -15.84
CA SER A 48 9.64 -5.01 -14.88
C SER A 48 10.91 -5.54 -14.19
N THR A 49 12.07 -5.49 -14.86
CA THR A 49 13.39 -5.82 -14.28
C THR A 49 13.82 -4.76 -13.27
N LEU A 50 13.59 -3.48 -13.56
CA LEU A 50 13.86 -2.38 -12.62
C LEU A 50 12.95 -2.48 -11.39
N LEU A 51 11.67 -2.81 -11.60
CA LEU A 51 10.69 -3.01 -10.53
C LEU A 51 11.11 -4.15 -9.60
N SER A 52 11.52 -5.29 -10.17
CA SER A 52 11.94 -6.45 -9.38
C SER A 52 13.26 -6.21 -8.65
N SER A 53 14.19 -5.44 -9.23
CA SER A 53 15.47 -5.10 -8.58
C SER A 53 15.30 -4.06 -7.46
N ALA A 54 14.39 -3.09 -7.62
CA ALA A 54 14.18 -2.02 -6.64
C ALA A 54 13.25 -2.44 -5.49
N SER A 55 12.45 -3.49 -5.70
CA SER A 55 11.49 -3.98 -4.71
C SER A 55 12.15 -5.02 -3.80
N ALA A 56 12.23 -4.73 -2.50
CA ALA A 56 12.71 -5.68 -1.49
C ALA A 56 11.78 -6.91 -1.36
N ALA A 57 10.53 -6.78 -1.82
CA ALA A 57 9.54 -7.85 -1.89
C ALA A 57 9.30 -8.30 -3.34
N LYS A 58 8.94 -9.58 -3.55
CA LYS A 58 8.48 -10.04 -4.88
C LYS A 58 7.31 -9.18 -5.34
N PRO A 59 7.28 -8.76 -6.63
CA PRO A 59 6.17 -7.98 -7.15
C PRO A 59 4.84 -8.69 -6.89
N LYS A 60 3.89 -7.97 -6.28
CA LYS A 60 2.53 -8.47 -6.05
C LYS A 60 1.66 -8.05 -7.23
N ILE A 61 1.00 -9.03 -7.80
CA ILE A 61 -0.05 -8.87 -8.82
C ILE A 61 -1.29 -8.35 -8.10
N ALA A 62 -1.72 -7.11 -8.37
CA ALA A 62 -2.90 -6.52 -7.71
C ALA A 62 -4.08 -6.33 -8.67
N ASN A 63 -5.15 -7.04 -8.39
CA ASN A 63 -6.38 -6.98 -9.16
C ASN A 63 -7.26 -5.84 -8.65
N TYR A 64 -7.04 -4.62 -9.14
CA TYR A 64 -7.94 -3.51 -8.83
C TYR A 64 -9.26 -3.67 -9.59
N PRO A 65 -10.42 -3.34 -8.99
CA PRO A 65 -11.74 -3.63 -9.56
C PRO A 65 -12.05 -2.93 -10.90
N PHE A 66 -11.16 -2.09 -11.41
CA PHE A 66 -11.36 -1.30 -12.63
C PHE A 66 -10.20 -1.40 -13.63
N THR A 67 -9.23 -2.28 -13.38
CA THR A 67 -8.08 -2.48 -14.27
C THR A 67 -8.29 -3.74 -15.10
N THR A 68 -8.30 -3.64 -16.44
CA THR A 68 -8.31 -4.84 -17.31
C THR A 68 -6.96 -5.51 -17.44
N ILE A 69 -5.88 -4.77 -17.22
CA ILE A 69 -4.54 -5.31 -17.14
C ILE A 69 -4.10 -5.17 -15.70
N VAL A 70 -3.70 -6.28 -15.11
CA VAL A 70 -3.22 -6.31 -13.75
C VAL A 70 -1.85 -5.64 -13.70
N PRO A 71 -1.68 -4.51 -13.00
CA PRO A 71 -0.36 -3.91 -12.84
C PRO A 71 0.51 -4.76 -11.92
N ASN A 72 1.81 -4.79 -12.21
CA ASN A 72 2.78 -5.34 -11.29
C ASN A 72 3.16 -4.27 -10.27
N LEU A 73 3.00 -4.54 -8.98
CA LEU A 73 3.40 -3.64 -7.90
C LEU A 73 4.62 -4.19 -7.18
N GLY A 74 5.57 -3.32 -6.87
CA GLY A 74 6.68 -3.57 -5.98
C GLY A 74 6.59 -2.69 -4.75
N VAL A 75 7.14 -3.15 -3.62
CA VAL A 75 7.35 -2.32 -2.44
C VAL A 75 8.86 -2.13 -2.29
N CYS A 76 9.29 -0.89 -2.46
CA CYS A 76 10.66 -0.47 -2.24
C CYS A 76 10.80 -0.02 -0.79
N ASP A 77 11.60 -0.76 -0.02
CA ASP A 77 11.94 -0.37 1.33
C ASP A 77 13.06 0.68 1.27
N LEU A 78 12.83 1.84 1.88
CA LEU A 78 13.79 2.94 1.92
C LEU A 78 14.55 2.99 3.26
N GLY A 79 14.43 1.96 4.10
CA GLY A 79 15.10 1.84 5.40
C GLY A 79 14.22 2.28 6.58
N GLU A 80 14.74 2.11 7.80
CA GLU A 80 13.96 2.19 9.05
C GLU A 80 13.25 3.52 9.30
N GLU A 81 13.73 4.64 8.72
CA GLU A 81 13.13 5.97 8.93
C GLU A 81 12.12 6.38 7.84
N SER A 82 11.98 5.63 6.75
CA SER A 82 11.08 5.98 5.66
C SER A 82 9.99 4.95 5.48
N SER A 83 8.73 5.41 5.47
CA SER A 83 7.62 4.60 4.98
C SER A 83 7.93 4.15 3.54
N GLY A 84 8.03 2.83 3.32
CA GLY A 84 8.38 2.26 2.01
C GLY A 84 7.51 2.80 0.87
N LEU A 85 8.08 2.86 -0.32
CA LEU A 85 7.41 3.36 -1.52
C LEU A 85 6.75 2.22 -2.29
N VAL A 86 5.53 2.45 -2.76
CA VAL A 86 4.87 1.54 -3.69
C VAL A 86 5.20 1.94 -5.12
N LEU A 87 5.91 1.05 -5.80
CA LEU A 87 6.26 1.18 -7.21
C LEU A 87 5.22 0.40 -8.03
N CYS A 88 4.75 0.95 -9.15
CA CYS A 88 3.97 0.21 -10.13
C CYS A 88 4.62 0.23 -11.51
N ASP A 89 4.62 -0.94 -12.15
CA ASP A 89 4.84 -1.02 -13.59
C ASP A 89 3.50 -0.70 -14.26
N ILE A 90 3.43 0.44 -14.92
CA ILE A 90 2.27 0.84 -15.70
C ILE A 90 2.46 0.13 -17.05
N PRO A 91 1.70 -0.95 -17.35
CA PRO A 91 1.77 -1.59 -18.65
C PRO A 91 1.62 -0.49 -19.71
N GLY A 92 2.70 -0.32 -20.47
CA GLY A 92 3.04 0.95 -21.12
C GLY A 92 1.81 1.55 -21.78
N LEU A 93 1.37 2.70 -21.24
CA LEU A 93 0.25 3.53 -21.70
C LEU A 93 -0.38 2.95 -22.96
N ILE A 94 -1.34 2.04 -22.76
CA ILE A 94 -1.99 1.25 -23.80
C ILE A 94 -2.19 2.14 -25.03
N GLU A 95 -1.67 1.77 -26.21
CA GLU A 95 -1.97 2.50 -27.44
C GLU A 95 -3.50 2.63 -27.56
N GLY A 96 -4.04 3.85 -27.54
CA GLY A 96 -5.49 4.07 -27.47
C GLY A 96 -6.03 4.61 -26.13
N ALA A 97 -5.24 4.62 -25.05
CA ALA A 97 -5.73 5.01 -23.72
C ALA A 97 -6.26 6.45 -23.66
N ALA A 98 -5.65 7.35 -24.42
CA ALA A 98 -6.08 8.75 -24.56
C ALA A 98 -7.22 8.93 -25.57
N GLN A 99 -7.38 7.99 -26.52
CA GLN A 99 -8.47 7.99 -27.50
C GLN A 99 -9.77 7.39 -26.95
N GLY A 100 -9.78 6.90 -25.70
CA GLY A 100 -10.97 6.36 -25.05
C GLY A 100 -11.43 4.99 -25.56
N THR A 101 -10.60 4.30 -26.34
CA THR A 101 -10.87 2.92 -26.77
C THR A 101 -10.69 1.98 -25.59
N GLY A 102 -11.79 1.46 -25.03
CA GLY A 102 -11.80 0.54 -23.90
C GLY A 102 -11.65 1.22 -22.52
N LEU A 103 -10.96 0.56 -21.57
CA LEU A 103 -10.82 1.02 -20.18
C LEU A 103 -9.74 2.11 -19.96
N GLY A 104 -9.29 2.77 -21.03
CA GLY A 104 -8.19 3.76 -21.02
C GLY A 104 -8.37 4.89 -20.01
N PHE A 105 -9.53 5.54 -19.97
CA PHE A 105 -9.80 6.62 -19.02
C PHE A 105 -9.81 6.14 -17.55
N SER A 106 -10.35 4.95 -17.29
CA SER A 106 -10.35 4.37 -15.96
C SER A 106 -8.93 4.05 -15.51
N PHE A 107 -8.10 3.48 -16.39
CA PHE A 107 -6.69 3.21 -16.10
C PHE A 107 -5.89 4.50 -15.86
N LEU A 108 -6.05 5.51 -16.72
CA LEU A 108 -5.39 6.82 -16.58
C LEU A 108 -5.77 7.50 -15.26
N ARG A 109 -7.02 7.36 -14.78
CA ARG A 109 -7.44 7.88 -13.47
C ARG A 109 -6.71 7.22 -12.29
N HIS A 110 -6.29 5.95 -12.43
CA HIS A 110 -5.49 5.26 -11.42
C HIS A 110 -4.02 5.67 -11.50
N VAL A 111 -3.48 5.83 -12.71
CA VAL A 111 -2.12 6.34 -12.93
C VAL A 111 -1.96 7.79 -12.44
N GLN A 112 -2.97 8.65 -12.64
CA GLN A 112 -2.98 10.04 -12.18
C GLN A 112 -2.82 10.21 -10.66
N ARG A 113 -3.05 9.14 -9.89
CA ARG A 113 -2.85 9.15 -8.45
C ARG A 113 -1.43 8.76 -8.04
N CYS A 114 -0.57 8.36 -8.99
CA CYS A 114 0.86 8.27 -8.74
C CYS A 114 1.40 9.66 -8.43
N LYS A 115 2.19 9.77 -7.36
CA LYS A 115 2.84 11.03 -6.97
C LYS A 115 3.92 11.41 -7.97
N VAL A 116 4.60 10.40 -8.52
CA VAL A 116 5.69 10.56 -9.49
C VAL A 116 5.54 9.55 -10.62
N LEU A 117 5.92 9.97 -11.84
CA LEU A 117 6.05 9.10 -13.00
C LEU A 117 7.53 9.06 -13.41
N LEU A 118 8.08 7.86 -13.54
CA LEU A 118 9.47 7.64 -13.98
C LEU A 118 9.48 7.08 -15.39
N HIS A 119 10.06 7.84 -16.32
CA HIS A 119 10.24 7.41 -17.69
C HIS A 119 11.53 6.58 -17.81
N VAL A 120 11.38 5.28 -18.04
CA VAL A 120 12.47 4.34 -18.28
C VAL A 120 12.77 4.31 -19.77
N VAL A 121 14.01 4.63 -20.11
CA VAL A 121 14.52 4.67 -21.48
C VAL A 121 15.67 3.69 -21.58
N ASP A 122 15.62 2.82 -22.59
CA ASP A 122 16.74 1.94 -22.91
C ASP A 122 17.87 2.76 -23.58
N GLY A 123 19.10 2.57 -23.11
CA GLY A 123 20.27 3.34 -23.53
C GLY A 123 21.13 2.68 -24.60
N THR A 124 20.78 1.47 -25.04
CA THR A 124 21.42 0.76 -26.16
C THR A 124 20.89 1.23 -27.50
#